data_AF-A0A7S1A881-F1
#
_entry.id   AF-A0A7S1A881-F1
#
_cell.length_a   1.000
_cell.length_b   1.000
_cell.length_c   1.000
_cell.angle_alpha   90.00
_cell.angle_beta   90.00
_cell.angle_gamma   90.00
#
_symmetry.space_group_name_H-M   'P 1'
#
loop_
_entity.id
_entity.type
_entity.pdbx_description
1 polymer ?
#
loop_
_entity_poly.entity_id
_entity_poly.type
_entity_poly.pdbx_seq_one_letter_code
_entity_poly.pdbx_strand_id
1 'polypeptide(L)'
;MDAALVCFDWITLLFSSMTSSLKMARFAKMGRFLRIAGLVRMVRLTRVSESLGYRSLSEGYRLVVNVCTILFAILWCSHFIACAWYLLGRRVDSDTGVTWVDATPFDDPLYKNAGIFYQYTTSLHWSIAQVTLGAIEISASNSFERMFNVSCLLVGLLVSSTLASSLSAAMINFQMRLSDQKTTLRLVESFLRQYKVDRSIAVRVKQHILERLDEKEMLTDKDVPALQLLSSSMGAELRAHIYKPHLMRHPLFRLWTNLSNRVTVLLCDQAVLVSILQPNDDLFVAGTETD
;
A
#
# COMPACT_ATOMS: atom_id res chain seq x y z
N MET A 1 -18.31 -15.67 14.93
CA MET A 1 -19.19 -14.53 14.57
C MET A 1 -19.82 -14.71 13.18
N ASP A 2 -19.29 -15.59 12.33
CA ASP A 2 -19.77 -15.82 10.95
C ASP A 2 -21.00 -16.73 10.82
N ALA A 3 -21.28 -17.60 11.81
CA ALA A 3 -22.46 -18.48 11.76
C ALA A 3 -23.79 -17.71 11.87
N ALA A 4 -23.81 -16.58 12.59
CA ALA A 4 -25.00 -15.76 12.76
C ALA A 4 -25.40 -15.02 11.47
N LEU A 5 -24.42 -14.66 10.63
CA LEU A 5 -24.66 -14.00 9.34
C LEU A 5 -25.29 -14.98 8.34
N VAL A 6 -24.82 -16.22 8.32
CA VAL A 6 -25.37 -17.27 7.45
C VAL A 6 -26.80 -17.61 7.88
N CYS A 7 -27.08 -17.78 9.17
CA CYS A 7 -28.44 -18.05 9.66
C CYS A 7 -29.42 -16.91 9.35
N PHE A 8 -28.97 -15.64 9.40
CA PHE A 8 -29.79 -14.49 9.03
C PHE A 8 -30.14 -14.48 7.53
N ASP A 9 -29.22 -14.90 6.67
CA ASP A 9 -29.46 -15.02 5.22
C ASP A 9 -30.49 -16.11 4.88
N TRP A 10 -30.45 -17.27 5.57
CA TRP A 10 -31.43 -18.33 5.34
C TRP A 10 -32.84 -17.96 5.86
N ILE A 11 -32.92 -17.28 7.00
CA ILE A 11 -34.19 -16.79 7.57
C ILE A 11 -34.79 -15.69 6.67
N THR A 12 -33.96 -14.83 6.07
CA THR A 12 -34.43 -13.80 5.14
C THR A 12 -34.82 -14.37 3.78
N LEU A 13 -34.23 -15.48 3.34
CA LEU A 13 -34.66 -16.25 2.17
C LEU A 13 -36.01 -16.94 2.40
N LEU A 14 -36.23 -17.52 3.58
CA LEU A 14 -37.52 -18.09 3.97
C LEU A 14 -38.63 -17.04 4.09
N PHE A 15 -38.30 -15.81 4.53
CA PHE A 15 -39.23 -14.68 4.58
C PHE A 15 -39.41 -13.93 3.24
N SER A 16 -38.67 -14.30 2.19
CA SER A 16 -38.69 -13.61 0.89
C SER A 16 -39.86 -14.01 -0.03
N SER A 17 -40.70 -14.97 0.37
CA SER A 17 -41.87 -15.40 -0.40
C SER A 17 -43.09 -14.47 -0.27
N MET A 18 -43.03 -13.42 0.53
CA MET A 18 -44.17 -12.51 0.73
C MET A 18 -43.74 -11.05 0.63
N THR A 19 -44.39 -10.33 -0.29
CA THR A 19 -44.37 -8.86 -0.53
C THR A 19 -43.32 -8.30 -1.51
N SER A 20 -43.83 -7.75 -2.61
CA SER A 20 -43.11 -7.14 -3.73
C SER A 20 -42.70 -5.67 -3.51
N SER A 21 -43.25 -4.99 -2.50
CA SER A 21 -43.02 -3.57 -2.21
C SER A 21 -41.77 -3.28 -1.36
N LEU A 22 -41.27 -4.26 -0.59
CA LEU A 22 -40.03 -4.12 0.21
C LEU A 22 -38.74 -4.24 -0.62
N LYS A 23 -38.83 -4.67 -1.89
CA LYS A 23 -37.66 -4.91 -2.75
C LYS A 23 -36.93 -3.60 -3.09
N MET A 24 -37.64 -2.52 -3.46
CA MET A 24 -37.01 -1.25 -3.88
C MET A 24 -36.28 -0.50 -2.75
N ALA A 25 -36.85 -0.45 -1.55
CA ALA A 25 -36.19 0.16 -0.38
C ALA A 25 -34.96 -0.63 0.08
N ARG A 26 -34.97 -1.97 -0.11
CA ARG A 26 -33.83 -2.84 0.18
C ARG A 26 -32.70 -2.69 -0.84
N PHE A 27 -32.99 -2.56 -2.15
CA PHE A 27 -31.95 -2.31 -3.17
C PHE A 27 -31.25 -0.95 -2.97
N ALA A 28 -31.99 0.09 -2.59
CA ALA A 28 -31.40 1.39 -2.26
C ALA A 28 -30.52 1.33 -0.98
N LYS A 29 -30.94 0.58 0.04
CA LYS A 29 -30.13 0.32 1.25
C LYS A 29 -28.91 -0.57 0.95
N MET A 30 -29.04 -1.56 0.07
CA MET A 30 -27.96 -2.45 -0.38
C MET A 30 -26.88 -1.66 -1.14
N GLY A 31 -27.29 -0.71 -2.01
CA GLY A 31 -26.35 0.19 -2.70
C GLY A 31 -25.60 1.13 -1.74
N ARG A 32 -26.24 1.58 -0.65
CA ARG A 32 -25.56 2.32 0.44
C ARG A 32 -24.60 1.45 1.24
N PHE A 33 -24.97 0.21 1.54
CA PHE A 33 -24.11 -0.74 2.25
C PHE A 33 -22.89 -1.15 1.42
N LEU A 34 -23.04 -1.40 0.12
CA LEU A 34 -21.92 -1.68 -0.80
C LEU A 34 -20.97 -0.48 -0.91
N ARG A 35 -21.51 0.74 -0.90
CA ARG A 35 -20.75 2.00 -0.84
C ARG A 35 -19.88 2.09 0.41
N ILE A 36 -20.48 1.92 1.57
CA ILE A 36 -19.81 2.05 2.87
C ILE A 36 -18.83 0.88 3.07
N ALA A 37 -19.21 -0.34 2.67
CA ALA A 37 -18.34 -1.50 2.73
C ALA A 37 -17.10 -1.34 1.83
N GLY A 38 -17.24 -0.73 0.66
CA GLY A 38 -16.10 -0.41 -0.20
C GLY A 38 -15.17 0.64 0.40
N LEU A 39 -15.70 1.73 0.98
CA LEU A 39 -14.89 2.73 1.69
C LEU A 39 -14.17 2.13 2.91
N VAL A 40 -14.84 1.29 3.69
CA VAL A 40 -14.25 0.58 4.84
C VAL A 40 -13.18 -0.42 4.37
N ARG A 41 -13.39 -1.11 3.25
CA ARG A 41 -12.37 -1.99 2.65
C ARG A 41 -11.15 -1.20 2.16
N MET A 42 -11.32 0.00 1.61
CA MET A 42 -10.21 0.86 1.19
C MET A 42 -9.34 1.32 2.36
N VAL A 43 -9.97 1.81 3.42
CA VAL A 43 -9.25 2.20 4.66
C VAL A 43 -8.57 0.99 5.30
N ARG A 44 -9.16 -0.20 5.17
CA ARG A 44 -8.50 -1.45 5.59
C ARG A 44 -7.34 -1.82 4.67
N LEU A 45 -7.45 -1.66 3.35
CA LEU A 45 -6.38 -1.97 2.40
C LEU A 45 -5.16 -1.07 2.58
N THR A 46 -5.37 0.23 2.82
CA THR A 46 -4.25 1.15 3.13
C THR A 46 -3.60 0.81 4.47
N ARG A 47 -4.40 0.52 5.51
CA ARG A 47 -3.86 0.08 6.81
C ARG A 47 -3.22 -1.31 6.77
N VAL A 48 -3.72 -2.20 5.93
CA VAL A 48 -3.13 -3.52 5.70
C VAL A 48 -1.84 -3.38 4.90
N SER A 49 -1.75 -2.46 3.94
CA SER A 49 -0.48 -2.08 3.28
C SER A 49 0.54 -1.57 4.30
N GLU A 50 0.16 -0.65 5.19
CA GLU A 50 1.03 -0.14 6.26
C GLU A 50 1.43 -1.23 7.25
N SER A 51 0.47 -2.05 7.69
CA SER A 51 0.71 -3.19 8.59
C SER A 51 1.54 -4.30 7.95
N LEU A 52 1.43 -4.50 6.64
CA LEU A 52 2.26 -5.42 5.86
C LEU A 52 3.65 -4.82 5.62
N GLY A 53 3.81 -3.50 5.62
CA GLY A 53 5.10 -2.82 5.62
C GLY A 53 5.96 -3.12 6.85
N TYR A 54 5.34 -3.52 7.97
CA TYR A 54 6.02 -4.03 9.16
C TYR A 54 6.51 -5.49 9.02
N ARG A 55 5.88 -6.28 8.14
CA ARG A 55 6.41 -7.59 7.74
C ARG A 55 7.44 -7.36 6.62
N SER A 56 8.53 -8.11 6.64
CA SER A 56 9.72 -7.96 5.79
C SER A 56 9.49 -8.24 4.29
N LEU A 57 8.49 -7.61 3.67
CA LEU A 57 8.25 -7.73 2.24
C LEU A 57 9.27 -6.88 1.47
N SER A 58 9.73 -7.42 0.34
CA SER A 58 10.62 -6.73 -0.60
C SER A 58 10.02 -5.36 -0.99
N GLU A 59 10.87 -4.35 -1.09
CA GLU A 59 10.44 -2.97 -1.38
C GLU A 59 9.72 -2.85 -2.72
N GLY A 60 10.07 -3.70 -3.70
CA GLY A 60 9.37 -3.77 -4.98
C GLY A 60 7.92 -4.22 -4.83
N TYR A 61 7.64 -5.19 -3.95
CA TYR A 61 6.29 -5.62 -3.65
C TYR A 61 5.45 -4.48 -3.03
N ARG A 62 6.05 -3.70 -2.12
CA ARG A 62 5.41 -2.52 -1.52
C ARG A 62 5.04 -1.47 -2.57
N LEU A 63 5.93 -1.21 -3.54
CA LEU A 63 5.64 -0.31 -4.66
C LEU A 63 4.45 -0.80 -5.49
N VAL A 64 4.44 -2.08 -5.88
CA VAL A 64 3.33 -2.67 -6.65
C VAL A 64 2.01 -2.57 -5.89
N VAL A 65 1.98 -2.95 -4.61
CA VAL A 65 0.76 -2.86 -3.78
C VAL A 65 0.25 -1.42 -3.69
N ASN A 66 1.15 -0.45 -3.51
CA ASN A 66 0.77 0.96 -3.47
C ASN A 66 0.18 1.44 -4.80
N VAL A 67 0.81 1.11 -5.93
CA VAL A 67 0.28 1.43 -7.27
C VAL A 67 -1.08 0.79 -7.50
N CYS A 68 -1.24 -0.50 -7.18
CA CYS A 68 -2.53 -1.20 -7.31
C CYS A 68 -3.61 -0.58 -6.44
N THR A 69 -3.27 -0.18 -5.21
CA THR A 69 -4.21 0.48 -4.29
C THR A 69 -4.69 1.82 -4.83
N ILE A 70 -3.77 2.61 -5.39
CA ILE A 70 -4.08 3.90 -6.03
C ILE A 70 -4.98 3.70 -7.25
N LEU A 71 -4.66 2.76 -8.15
CA LEU A 71 -5.48 2.46 -9.33
C LEU A 71 -6.90 2.02 -8.95
N PHE A 72 -7.02 1.16 -7.94
CA PHE A 72 -8.32 0.71 -7.43
C PHE A 72 -9.11 1.87 -6.81
N ALA A 73 -8.46 2.76 -6.06
CA ALA A 73 -9.10 3.95 -5.51
C ALA A 73 -9.61 4.89 -6.61
N ILE A 74 -8.84 5.11 -7.68
CA ILE A 74 -9.25 5.91 -8.85
C ILE A 74 -10.48 5.28 -9.50
N LEU A 75 -10.46 3.98 -9.80
CA LEU A 75 -11.60 3.28 -10.42
C LEU A 75 -12.86 3.36 -9.56
N TRP A 76 -12.71 3.22 -8.25
CA TRP A 76 -13.80 3.32 -7.28
C TRP A 76 -14.41 4.72 -7.27
N CYS A 77 -13.58 5.76 -7.14
CA CYS A 77 -14.04 7.15 -7.20
C CYS A 77 -14.72 7.47 -8.54
N SER A 78 -14.14 7.01 -9.65
CA SER A 78 -14.70 7.20 -10.99
C SER A 78 -16.07 6.53 -11.15
N HIS A 79 -16.31 5.37 -10.51
CA HIS A 79 -17.63 4.76 -10.48
C HIS A 79 -18.67 5.67 -9.78
N PHE A 80 -18.32 6.29 -8.66
CA PHE A 80 -19.24 7.21 -7.96
C PHE A 80 -19.55 8.47 -8.76
N ILE A 81 -18.51 9.07 -9.34
CA ILE A 81 -18.66 10.26 -10.18
C ILE A 81 -19.49 9.92 -11.42
N ALA A 82 -19.25 8.77 -12.07
CA ALA A 82 -20.04 8.29 -13.19
C ALA A 82 -21.52 8.06 -12.82
N CYS A 83 -21.80 7.42 -11.69
CA CYS A 83 -23.17 7.23 -11.22
C CYS A 83 -23.84 8.56 -10.86
N ALA A 84 -23.11 9.52 -10.28
CA ALA A 84 -23.61 10.85 -9.99
C ALA A 84 -23.91 11.62 -11.27
N TRP A 85 -23.04 11.55 -12.27
CA TRP A 85 -23.22 12.15 -13.59
C TRP A 85 -24.45 11.60 -14.31
N TYR A 86 -24.63 10.28 -14.32
CA TYR A 86 -25.84 9.62 -14.85
C TYR A 86 -27.10 10.01 -14.09
N LEU A 87 -27.04 10.09 -12.77
CA LEU A 87 -28.18 10.51 -11.97
C LEU A 87 -28.57 11.97 -12.25
N LEU A 88 -27.58 12.84 -12.41
CA LEU A 88 -27.76 14.26 -12.70
C LEU A 88 -28.56 14.46 -13.99
N GLY A 89 -28.15 13.81 -15.09
CA GLY A 89 -28.84 13.92 -16.38
C GLY A 89 -30.20 13.19 -16.46
N ARG A 90 -30.56 12.34 -15.49
CA ARG A 90 -31.84 11.61 -15.48
C ARG A 90 -32.89 12.15 -14.51
N ARG A 91 -32.48 12.83 -13.44
CA ARG A 91 -33.35 13.14 -12.29
C ARG A 91 -33.40 14.61 -11.92
N VAL A 92 -32.44 15.42 -12.37
CA VAL A 92 -32.41 16.85 -12.07
C VAL A 92 -33.01 17.59 -13.25
N ASP A 93 -33.93 18.51 -12.95
CA ASP A 93 -34.58 19.32 -13.96
C ASP A 93 -33.55 20.24 -14.64
N SER A 94 -33.60 20.31 -15.96
CA SER A 94 -32.74 21.18 -16.75
C SER A 94 -33.36 22.56 -16.89
N ASP A 95 -32.56 23.59 -16.64
CA ASP A 95 -32.94 24.99 -16.91
C ASP A 95 -33.03 25.28 -18.41
N THR A 96 -32.27 24.54 -19.23
CA THR A 96 -32.26 24.63 -20.70
C THR A 96 -33.28 23.71 -21.39
N GLY A 97 -33.96 22.83 -20.65
CA GLY A 97 -34.85 21.82 -21.21
C GLY A 97 -34.14 20.61 -21.84
N VAL A 98 -32.80 20.58 -21.84
CA VAL A 98 -31.98 19.49 -22.39
C VAL A 98 -30.94 19.04 -21.37
N THR A 99 -30.71 17.73 -21.28
CA THR A 99 -29.65 17.15 -20.45
C THR A 99 -28.58 16.50 -21.32
N TRP A 100 -27.41 16.20 -20.74
CA TRP A 100 -26.36 15.49 -21.46
C TRP A 100 -26.82 14.10 -21.98
N VAL A 101 -27.83 13.49 -21.34
CA VAL A 101 -28.41 12.20 -21.72
C VAL A 101 -29.31 12.32 -22.96
N ASP A 102 -29.80 13.53 -23.24
CA ASP A 102 -30.63 13.84 -24.40
C ASP A 102 -29.78 14.31 -25.60
N ALA A 103 -28.49 14.60 -25.39
CA ALA A 103 -27.58 14.99 -26.46
C ALA A 103 -27.28 13.78 -27.39
N THR A 104 -27.58 13.94 -28.68
CA THR A 104 -27.27 12.98 -29.74
C THR A 104 -26.00 13.39 -30.48
N PRO A 105 -24.93 12.57 -30.48
CA PRO A 105 -23.76 12.87 -31.28
C PRO A 105 -23.97 12.62 -32.79
N PHE A 106 -24.87 11.70 -33.19
CA PHE A 106 -24.94 11.23 -34.59
C PHE A 106 -26.32 10.67 -35.02
N ASP A 107 -27.41 11.45 -35.05
CA ASP A 107 -28.73 11.04 -35.63
C ASP A 107 -29.31 9.65 -35.22
N ASP A 108 -28.73 9.01 -34.21
CA ASP A 108 -28.99 7.67 -33.70
C ASP A 108 -29.99 7.73 -32.53
N PRO A 109 -30.52 6.61 -31.99
CA PRO A 109 -31.48 6.70 -30.90
C PRO A 109 -30.82 7.42 -29.73
N LEU A 110 -31.56 8.39 -29.17
CA LEU A 110 -31.22 9.15 -27.95
C LEU A 110 -30.42 8.27 -26.99
N TYR A 111 -29.30 8.77 -26.47
CA TYR A 111 -28.46 8.03 -25.53
C TYR A 111 -29.28 7.43 -24.36
N LYS A 112 -30.36 8.11 -23.96
CA LYS A 112 -31.42 7.63 -23.04
C LYS A 112 -32.02 6.25 -23.35
N ASN A 113 -32.13 5.90 -24.63
CA ASN A 113 -32.70 4.67 -25.16
C ASN A 113 -31.65 3.57 -25.42
N ALA A 114 -30.35 3.89 -25.31
CA ALA A 114 -29.28 2.91 -25.43
C ALA A 114 -29.31 1.89 -24.29
N GLY A 115 -28.68 0.72 -24.51
CA GLY A 115 -28.58 -0.33 -23.49
C GLY A 115 -27.89 0.16 -22.21
N ILE A 116 -28.32 -0.37 -21.05
CA ILE A 116 -27.83 0.08 -19.74
C ILE A 116 -26.31 -0.05 -19.57
N PHE A 117 -25.73 -1.07 -20.22
CA PHE A 117 -24.28 -1.28 -20.23
C PHE A 117 -23.56 -0.15 -20.96
N TYR A 118 -24.02 0.22 -22.16
CA TYR A 118 -23.47 1.34 -22.91
C TYR A 118 -23.60 2.66 -22.15
N GLN A 119 -24.76 2.90 -21.52
CA GLN A 119 -24.95 4.09 -20.68
C GLN A 119 -23.95 4.14 -19.52
N TYR A 120 -23.79 3.03 -18.81
CA TYR A 120 -22.84 2.93 -17.70
C TYR A 120 -21.39 3.13 -18.17
N THR A 121 -20.94 2.42 -19.22
CA THR A 121 -19.56 2.51 -19.71
C THR A 121 -19.22 3.90 -20.23
N THR A 122 -20.17 4.57 -20.88
CA THR A 122 -20.00 5.93 -21.38
C THR A 122 -19.94 6.95 -20.23
N SER A 123 -20.77 6.78 -19.20
CA SER A 123 -20.69 7.60 -17.97
C SER A 123 -19.37 7.38 -17.22
N LEU A 124 -18.90 6.13 -17.18
CA LEU A 124 -17.63 5.76 -16.56
C LEU A 124 -16.44 6.34 -17.33
N HIS A 125 -16.47 6.28 -18.66
CA HIS A 125 -15.45 6.87 -19.52
C HIS A 125 -15.37 8.39 -19.30
N TRP A 126 -16.52 9.08 -19.25
CA TRP A 126 -16.58 10.51 -18.92
C TRP A 126 -15.93 10.81 -17.58
N SER A 127 -16.26 10.04 -16.54
CA SER A 127 -15.67 10.24 -15.22
C SER A 127 -14.16 10.03 -15.19
N ILE A 128 -13.65 9.00 -15.89
CA ILE A 128 -12.21 8.75 -15.98
C ILE A 128 -11.53 9.90 -16.73
N ALA A 129 -12.14 10.38 -17.81
CA ALA A 129 -11.64 11.51 -18.59
C ALA A 129 -11.49 12.78 -17.75
N GLN A 130 -12.40 13.05 -16.80
CA GLN A 130 -12.25 14.18 -15.88
C GLN A 130 -11.02 14.05 -14.96
N VAL A 131 -10.70 12.83 -14.53
CA VAL A 131 -9.52 12.58 -13.69
C VAL A 131 -8.24 12.58 -14.52
N THR A 132 -8.25 12.07 -15.75
CA THR A 132 -7.05 11.96 -16.60
C THR A 132 -6.85 13.16 -17.52
N LEU A 133 -7.72 14.16 -17.48
CA LEU A 133 -7.82 15.24 -18.47
C LEU A 133 -7.92 14.72 -19.92
N GLY A 134 -8.61 13.60 -20.10
CA GLY A 134 -8.88 13.02 -21.41
C GLY A 134 -9.94 13.80 -22.18
N ALA A 135 -9.83 13.82 -23.51
CA ALA A 135 -10.87 14.38 -24.37
C ALA A 135 -12.07 13.43 -24.44
N ILE A 136 -13.29 13.97 -24.35
CA ILE A 136 -14.53 13.21 -24.54
C ILE A 136 -15.60 14.09 -25.20
N GLU A 137 -16.44 13.47 -26.03
CA GLU A 137 -17.48 14.15 -26.83
C GLU A 137 -18.77 14.46 -26.04
N ILE A 138 -18.83 14.10 -24.75
CA ILE A 138 -20.00 14.37 -23.90
C ILE A 138 -19.83 15.72 -23.24
N SER A 139 -20.74 16.64 -23.56
CA SER A 139 -20.75 17.98 -23.01
C SER A 139 -21.93 18.20 -22.05
N ALA A 140 -21.73 19.08 -21.07
CA ALA A 140 -22.81 19.55 -20.21
C ALA A 140 -23.76 20.46 -21.00
N SER A 141 -25.06 20.19 -20.89
CA SER A 141 -26.13 20.89 -21.62
C SER A 141 -26.95 21.85 -20.75
N ASN A 142 -26.76 21.84 -19.43
CA ASN A 142 -27.43 22.72 -18.48
C ASN A 142 -26.46 23.29 -17.43
N SER A 143 -26.93 24.29 -16.67
CA SER A 143 -26.09 25.01 -15.70
C SER A 143 -25.59 24.10 -14.56
N PHE A 144 -26.44 23.19 -14.07
CA PHE A 144 -26.08 22.26 -13.00
C PHE A 144 -25.02 21.23 -13.43
N GLU A 145 -25.19 20.64 -14.61
CA GLU A 145 -24.20 19.77 -15.25
C GLU A 145 -22.88 20.50 -15.49
N ARG A 146 -22.93 21.76 -15.92
CA ARG A 146 -21.72 22.56 -16.15
C ARG A 146 -20.98 22.82 -14.84
N MET A 147 -21.69 23.20 -13.77
CA MET A 147 -21.09 23.43 -12.45
C MET A 147 -20.48 22.14 -11.87
N PHE A 148 -21.17 21.01 -12.00
CA PHE A 148 -20.64 19.71 -11.59
C PHE A 148 -19.39 19.32 -12.39
N ASN A 149 -19.43 19.48 -13.73
CA ASN A 149 -18.31 19.20 -14.60
C ASN A 149 -17.07 20.06 -14.25
N VAL A 150 -17.24 21.38 -14.07
CA VAL A 150 -16.15 22.27 -13.65
C VAL A 150 -15.56 21.85 -12.30
N SER A 151 -16.41 21.45 -11.35
CA SER A 151 -15.94 20.97 -10.04
C SER A 151 -15.12 19.68 -10.18
N CYS A 152 -15.58 18.72 -11.00
CA CYS A 152 -14.87 17.49 -11.27
C CYS A 152 -13.54 17.74 -12.01
N LEU A 153 -13.49 18.68 -12.96
CA LEU A 153 -12.26 19.07 -13.65
C LEU A 153 -11.21 19.64 -12.70
N LEU A 154 -11.60 20.53 -11.78
CA LEU A 154 -10.68 21.11 -10.79
C LEU A 154 -10.12 20.04 -9.84
N VAL A 155 -10.98 19.16 -9.32
CA VAL A 155 -10.54 18.04 -8.48
C VAL A 155 -9.69 17.06 -9.27
N GLY A 156 -10.09 16.74 -10.50
CA GLY A 156 -9.38 15.85 -11.40
C GLY A 156 -7.96 16.35 -11.71
N LEU A 157 -7.80 17.66 -11.96
CA LEU A 157 -6.51 18.30 -12.16
C LEU A 157 -5.58 18.17 -10.94
N LEU A 158 -6.10 18.39 -9.73
CA LEU A 158 -5.30 18.23 -8.51
C LEU A 158 -4.89 16.77 -8.29
N VAL A 159 -5.82 15.84 -8.50
CA VAL A 159 -5.56 14.40 -8.36
C VAL A 159 -4.55 13.93 -9.40
N SER A 160 -4.70 14.27 -10.68
CA SER A 160 -3.76 13.84 -11.72
C SER A 160 -2.37 14.42 -11.54
N SER A 161 -2.27 15.70 -11.14
CA SER A 161 -0.98 16.36 -10.88
C SER A 161 -0.24 15.69 -9.74
N THR A 162 -0.92 15.45 -8.60
CA THR A 162 -0.31 14.79 -7.43
C THR A 162 0.06 13.33 -7.72
N LEU A 163 -0.78 12.61 -8.46
CA LEU A 163 -0.49 11.24 -8.90
C LEU A 163 0.76 11.19 -9.78
N ALA A 164 0.84 12.06 -10.80
CA ALA A 164 2.00 12.15 -11.68
C ALA A 164 3.27 12.46 -10.88
N SER A 165 3.24 13.46 -10.00
CA SER A 165 4.40 13.80 -9.15
C SER A 165 4.82 12.65 -8.24
N SER A 166 3.86 11.96 -7.61
CA SER A 166 4.16 10.83 -6.72
C SER A 166 4.79 9.65 -7.46
N LEU A 167 4.30 9.34 -8.67
CA LEU A 167 4.84 8.28 -9.51
C LEU A 167 6.24 8.64 -10.01
N SER A 168 6.45 9.89 -10.44
CA SER A 168 7.78 10.38 -10.82
C SER A 168 8.77 10.29 -9.66
N ALA A 169 8.38 10.73 -8.45
CA ALA A 169 9.24 10.64 -7.27
C ALA A 169 9.59 9.18 -6.93
N ALA A 170 8.61 8.27 -6.96
CA ALA A 170 8.85 6.85 -6.75
C ALA A 170 9.82 6.25 -7.79
N MET A 171 9.66 6.62 -9.06
CA MET A 171 10.54 6.17 -10.14
C MET A 171 11.96 6.72 -10.00
N ILE A 172 12.11 7.99 -9.62
CA ILE A 172 13.41 8.61 -9.35
C ILE A 172 14.11 7.91 -8.18
N ASN A 173 13.40 7.69 -7.07
CA ASN A 173 13.96 6.96 -5.92
C ASN A 173 14.41 5.54 -6.29
N PHE A 174 13.61 4.84 -7.09
CA PHE A 174 13.96 3.51 -7.60
C PHE A 174 15.22 3.55 -8.47
N GLN A 175 15.31 4.49 -9.42
CA GLN A 175 16.48 4.67 -10.27
C GLN A 175 17.73 5.07 -9.48
N MET A 176 17.60 5.96 -8.50
CA MET A 176 18.71 6.36 -7.63
C MET A 176 19.27 5.16 -6.86
N ARG A 177 18.41 4.29 -6.30
CA ARG A 177 18.85 3.08 -5.61
C ARG A 177 19.60 2.11 -6.52
N LEU A 178 19.08 1.86 -7.72
CA LEU A 178 19.77 1.04 -8.72
C LEU A 178 21.11 1.65 -9.15
N SER A 179 21.15 2.98 -9.29
CA SER A 179 22.37 3.72 -9.64
C SER A 179 23.42 3.62 -8.53
N ASP A 180 23.01 3.74 -7.27
CA ASP A 180 23.88 3.64 -6.10
C ASP A 180 24.51 2.24 -5.99
N GLN A 181 23.69 1.18 -6.06
CA GLN A 181 24.17 -0.20 -6.11
C GLN A 181 25.19 -0.40 -7.25
N LYS A 182 24.87 0.09 -8.45
CA LYS A 182 25.77 0.00 -9.61
C LYS A 182 27.07 0.79 -9.41
N THR A 183 27.03 1.88 -8.65
CA THR A 183 28.21 2.71 -8.34
C THR A 183 29.11 2.01 -7.33
N THR A 184 28.54 1.48 -6.25
CA THR A 184 29.25 0.67 -5.25
C THR A 184 29.97 -0.51 -5.89
N LEU A 185 29.30 -1.27 -6.77
CA LEU A 185 29.93 -2.39 -7.46
C LEU A 185 31.06 -1.97 -8.41
N ARG A 186 30.93 -0.79 -9.06
CA ARG A 186 32.02 -0.24 -9.88
C ARG A 186 33.23 0.13 -9.02
N LEU A 187 33.04 0.70 -7.84
CA LEU A 187 34.12 1.02 -6.92
C LEU A 187 34.85 -0.25 -6.45
N VAL A 188 34.10 -1.28 -6.06
CA VAL A 188 34.64 -2.59 -5.70
C VAL A 188 35.44 -3.19 -6.86
N GLU A 189 34.91 -3.11 -8.09
CA GLU A 189 35.61 -3.60 -9.27
C GLU A 189 36.92 -2.87 -9.55
N SER A 190 36.92 -1.55 -9.41
CA SER A 190 38.13 -0.72 -9.56
C SER A 190 39.16 -1.07 -8.50
N PHE A 191 38.75 -1.24 -7.24
CA PHE A 191 39.60 -1.67 -6.13
C PHE A 191 40.26 -3.02 -6.42
N LEU A 192 39.46 -4.05 -6.74
CA LEU A 192 39.97 -5.40 -7.03
C LEU A 192 40.96 -5.41 -8.21
N ARG A 193 40.70 -4.58 -9.24
CA ARG A 193 41.58 -4.45 -10.40
C ARG A 193 42.90 -3.74 -10.05
N GLN A 194 42.84 -2.70 -9.23
CA GLN A 194 44.02 -1.95 -8.78
C GLN A 194 45.01 -2.85 -8.02
N TYR A 195 44.50 -3.73 -7.16
CA TYR A 195 45.31 -4.69 -6.40
C TYR A 195 45.59 -6.00 -7.14
N LYS A 196 45.23 -6.10 -8.43
CA LYS A 196 45.44 -7.30 -9.28
C LYS A 196 44.93 -8.60 -8.63
N VAL A 197 43.78 -8.53 -7.97
CA VAL A 197 43.17 -9.69 -7.30
C VAL A 197 42.76 -10.75 -8.33
N ASP A 198 43.01 -12.03 -8.01
CA ASP A 198 42.62 -13.15 -8.86
C ASP A 198 41.12 -13.15 -9.17
N ARG A 199 40.78 -13.52 -10.41
CA ARG A 199 39.40 -13.47 -10.91
C ARG A 199 38.44 -14.32 -10.07
N SER A 200 38.89 -15.46 -9.55
CA SER A 200 38.08 -16.36 -8.71
C SER A 200 37.67 -15.69 -7.39
N ILE A 201 38.59 -14.98 -6.73
CA ILE A 201 38.32 -14.23 -5.50
C ILE A 201 37.47 -13.00 -5.80
N ALA A 202 37.79 -12.27 -6.87
CA ALA A 202 37.05 -11.07 -7.27
C ALA A 202 35.55 -11.34 -7.52
N VAL A 203 35.21 -12.47 -8.15
CA VAL A 203 33.81 -12.88 -8.35
C VAL A 203 33.12 -13.19 -7.02
N ARG A 204 33.78 -13.95 -6.13
CA ARG A 204 33.24 -14.29 -4.81
C ARG A 204 32.97 -13.04 -3.96
N VAL A 205 33.91 -12.09 -3.94
CA VAL A 205 33.77 -10.82 -3.20
C VAL A 205 32.62 -10.00 -3.76
N LYS A 206 32.53 -9.84 -5.09
CA LYS A 206 31.41 -9.11 -5.71
C LYS A 206 30.05 -9.75 -5.43
N GLN A 207 29.98 -11.07 -5.50
CA GLN A 207 28.74 -11.79 -5.23
C GLN A 207 28.32 -11.63 -3.76
N HIS A 208 29.27 -11.74 -2.82
CA HIS A 208 28.99 -11.50 -1.41
C HIS A 208 28.49 -10.07 -1.16
N ILE A 209 29.11 -9.06 -1.79
CA ILE A 209 28.67 -7.67 -1.67
C ILE A 209 27.28 -7.45 -2.33
N LEU A 210 26.99 -8.12 -3.45
CA LEU A 210 25.68 -8.07 -4.08
C LEU A 210 24.58 -8.64 -3.18
N GLU A 211 24.84 -9.78 -2.56
CA GLU A 211 23.93 -10.40 -1.59
C GLU A 211 23.67 -9.45 -0.41
N ARG A 212 24.72 -8.79 0.10
CA ARG A 212 24.63 -7.78 1.17
C ARG A 212 23.85 -6.52 0.78
N LEU A 213 23.97 -6.06 -0.47
CA LEU A 213 23.27 -4.86 -0.96
C LEU A 213 21.76 -5.08 -1.17
N ASP A 214 21.33 -6.33 -1.31
CA ASP A 214 19.92 -6.70 -1.51
C ASP A 214 19.23 -7.08 -0.19
N GLU A 215 19.97 -7.66 0.77
CA GLU A 215 19.45 -7.95 2.09
C GLU A 215 19.25 -6.70 2.94
N LYS A 216 18.12 -6.63 3.66
CA LYS A 216 17.94 -5.63 4.71
C LYS A 216 18.92 -5.97 5.84
N GLU A 217 19.96 -5.16 6.02
CA GLU A 217 20.79 -5.23 7.22
C GLU A 217 19.86 -5.20 8.45
N MET A 218 19.94 -6.25 9.26
CA MET A 218 19.30 -6.21 10.57
C MET A 218 20.04 -5.16 11.38
N LEU A 219 19.31 -4.13 11.80
CA LEU A 219 19.87 -3.04 12.58
C LEU A 219 20.23 -3.53 13.97
N THR A 220 21.44 -3.21 14.42
CA THR A 220 21.82 -3.32 15.83
C THR A 220 21.45 -2.05 16.58
N ASP A 221 21.50 -2.09 17.92
CA ASP A 221 21.23 -0.93 18.78
C ASP A 221 22.13 0.28 18.44
N LYS A 222 23.34 0.02 17.91
CA LYS A 222 24.30 1.06 17.49
C LYS A 222 23.88 1.77 16.20
N ASP A 223 23.13 1.09 15.34
CA ASP A 223 22.73 1.60 14.02
C ASP A 223 21.49 2.50 14.08
N VAL A 224 20.86 2.62 15.25
CA VAL A 224 19.64 3.40 15.46
C VAL A 224 19.88 4.48 16.52
N PRO A 225 20.42 5.66 16.14
CA PRO A 225 20.66 6.77 17.07
C PRO A 225 19.41 7.21 17.84
N ALA A 226 18.22 7.04 17.26
CA ALA A 226 16.95 7.35 17.91
C ALA A 226 16.70 6.52 19.18
N LEU A 227 17.31 5.34 19.34
CA LEU A 227 17.20 4.55 20.57
C LEU A 227 17.90 5.23 21.75
N GLN A 228 18.83 6.16 21.52
CA GLN A 228 19.45 6.96 22.57
C GLN A 228 18.48 8.00 23.18
N LEU A 229 17.38 8.31 22.49
CA LEU A 229 16.33 9.21 23.00
C LEU A 229 15.39 8.51 23.99
N LEU A 230 15.43 7.18 24.09
CA LEU A 230 14.64 6.43 25.06
C LEU A 230 15.13 6.72 26.48
N SER A 231 14.20 6.78 27.43
CA SER A 231 14.58 6.78 28.85
C SER A 231 15.36 5.50 29.19
N SER A 232 16.30 5.58 30.14
CA SER A 232 17.11 4.43 30.56
C SER A 232 16.26 3.22 30.95
N SER A 233 15.12 3.45 31.59
CA SER A 233 14.18 2.37 31.95
C SER A 233 13.55 1.67 30.74
N MET A 234 13.13 2.44 29.74
CA MET A 234 12.45 1.92 28.55
C MET A 234 13.44 1.26 27.57
N GLY A 235 14.65 1.79 27.47
CA GLY A 235 15.75 1.17 26.72
C GLY A 235 16.16 -0.19 27.31
N ALA A 236 16.32 -0.27 28.63
CA ALA A 236 16.64 -1.52 29.31
C ALA A 236 15.51 -2.56 29.17
N GLU A 237 14.25 -2.12 29.23
CA GLU A 237 13.09 -3.00 29.02
C GLU A 237 13.05 -3.53 27.58
N LEU A 238 13.28 -2.67 26.58
CA LEU A 238 13.37 -3.07 25.17
C LEU A 238 14.48 -4.10 24.94
N ARG A 239 15.70 -3.84 25.41
CA ARG A 239 16.84 -4.78 25.31
C ARG A 239 16.55 -6.10 26.00
N ALA A 240 15.97 -6.06 27.20
CA ALA A 240 15.55 -7.26 27.90
C ALA A 240 14.53 -8.05 27.09
N HIS A 241 13.56 -7.39 26.44
CA HIS A 241 12.56 -8.06 25.63
C HIS A 241 13.13 -8.68 24.34
N ILE A 242 14.14 -8.04 23.75
CA ILE A 242 14.84 -8.53 22.55
C ILE A 242 15.75 -9.72 22.90
N TYR A 243 16.60 -9.60 23.93
CA TYR A 243 17.69 -10.56 24.18
C TYR A 243 17.30 -11.73 25.09
N LYS A 244 16.35 -11.55 26.00
CA LYS A 244 15.94 -12.59 26.96
C LYS A 244 15.50 -13.90 26.29
N PRO A 245 14.69 -13.92 25.21
CA PRO A 245 14.32 -15.17 24.54
C PRO A 245 15.51 -15.97 24.01
N HIS A 246 16.59 -15.28 23.59
CA HIS A 246 17.81 -15.91 23.09
C HIS A 246 18.65 -16.48 24.23
N LEU A 247 18.84 -15.72 25.32
CA LEU A 247 19.57 -16.17 26.51
C LEU A 247 18.90 -17.38 27.17
N MET A 248 17.56 -17.40 27.24
CA MET A 248 16.79 -18.47 27.89
C MET A 248 16.89 -19.83 27.19
N ARG A 249 17.48 -19.90 25.98
CA ARG A 249 17.82 -21.18 25.34
C ARG A 249 18.90 -21.95 26.11
N HIS A 250 19.78 -21.25 26.83
CA HIS A 250 20.83 -21.89 27.59
C HIS A 250 20.38 -22.19 29.04
N PRO A 251 20.63 -23.42 29.57
CA PRO A 251 20.17 -23.81 30.90
C PRO A 251 20.64 -22.89 32.04
N LEU A 252 21.87 -22.36 31.92
CA LEU A 252 22.48 -21.48 32.91
C LEU A 252 21.69 -20.17 33.08
N PHE A 253 21.37 -19.48 31.97
CA PHE A 253 20.65 -18.20 32.01
C PHE A 253 19.18 -18.38 32.43
N ARG A 254 18.60 -19.56 32.16
CA ARG A 254 17.26 -19.91 32.63
C ARG A 254 17.20 -20.06 34.15
N LEU A 255 18.21 -20.68 34.76
CA LEU A 255 18.34 -20.75 36.21
C LEU A 255 18.55 -19.35 36.83
N TRP A 256 19.43 -18.54 36.25
CA TRP A 256 19.69 -17.18 36.73
C TRP A 256 18.47 -16.26 36.65
N THR A 257 17.68 -16.37 35.58
CA THR A 257 16.48 -15.56 35.41
C THR A 257 15.40 -15.91 36.44
N ASN A 258 15.32 -17.17 36.88
CA ASN A 258 14.42 -17.60 37.96
C ASN A 258 14.87 -17.11 39.34
N LEU A 259 16.17 -16.84 39.53
CA LEU A 259 16.72 -16.30 40.78
C LEU A 259 16.50 -14.79 40.91
N SER A 260 16.69 -14.02 39.83
CA SER A 260 16.45 -12.57 39.85
C SER A 260 16.22 -12.00 38.46
N ASN A 261 14.98 -11.55 38.21
CA ASN A 261 14.64 -10.87 36.96
C ASN A 261 15.37 -9.51 36.81
N ARG A 262 15.75 -8.86 37.93
CA ARG A 262 16.48 -7.59 37.90
C ARG A 262 17.91 -7.76 37.38
N VAL A 263 18.57 -8.86 37.72
CA VAL A 263 19.90 -9.19 37.19
C VAL A 263 19.83 -9.52 35.71
N THR A 264 18.77 -10.21 35.26
CA THR A 264 18.56 -10.48 33.83
C THR A 264 18.44 -9.19 33.01
N VAL A 265 17.69 -8.20 33.50
CA VAL A 265 17.54 -6.90 32.81
C VAL A 265 18.89 -6.18 32.72
N LEU A 266 19.66 -6.14 33.82
CA LEU A 266 21.00 -5.52 33.84
C LEU A 266 21.99 -6.24 32.90
N LEU A 267 21.93 -7.58 32.86
CA LEU A 267 22.79 -8.39 32.00
C LEU A 267 22.47 -8.14 30.52
N CYS A 268 21.18 -8.10 30.16
CA CYS A 268 20.74 -7.74 28.80
C CYS A 268 21.11 -6.31 28.41
N ASP A 269 21.16 -5.38 29.37
CA ASP A 269 21.45 -3.97 29.13
C ASP A 269 22.95 -3.68 28.99
N GLN A 270 23.80 -4.32 29.82
CA GLN A 270 25.22 -3.95 29.95
C GLN A 270 26.20 -4.99 29.42
N ALA A 271 25.83 -6.27 29.39
CA ALA A 271 26.77 -7.37 29.13
C ALA A 271 26.48 -8.12 27.82
N VAL A 272 25.34 -7.90 27.18
CA VAL A 272 25.00 -8.54 25.91
C VAL A 272 25.38 -7.62 24.76
N LEU A 273 26.37 -8.07 23.99
CA LEU A 273 26.66 -7.53 22.66
C LEU A 273 26.03 -8.45 21.62
N VAL A 274 25.30 -7.85 20.68
CA VAL A 274 24.74 -8.58 19.55
C VAL A 274 25.57 -8.29 18.31
N SER A 275 26.19 -9.32 17.78
CA SER A 275 26.74 -9.35 16.43
C SER A 275 25.76 -10.10 15.52
N ILE A 276 25.53 -9.55 14.33
CA ILE A 276 24.69 -10.18 13.31
C ILE A 276 25.62 -10.64 12.21
N LEU A 277 25.61 -11.95 12.00
CA LEU A 277 26.49 -12.64 11.05
C LEU A 277 25.63 -13.27 9.98
N GLN A 278 26.12 -13.23 8.74
CA GLN A 278 25.50 -13.93 7.62
C GLN A 278 26.17 -15.28 7.38
N PRO A 279 25.54 -16.17 6.59
CA PRO A 279 26.17 -17.41 6.17
C PRO A 279 27.55 -17.15 5.55
N ASN A 280 28.59 -17.81 6.07
CA ASN A 280 30.02 -17.65 5.72
C ASN A 280 30.76 -16.46 6.32
N ASP A 281 30.21 -15.76 7.31
CA ASP A 281 31.01 -14.85 8.15
C ASP A 281 31.83 -15.64 9.19
N ASP A 282 33.10 -15.26 9.33
CA ASP A 282 33.98 -15.82 10.36
C ASP A 282 33.76 -15.09 11.69
N LEU A 283 33.10 -15.75 12.65
CA LEU A 283 32.94 -15.21 14.02
C LEU A 283 34.20 -15.39 14.86
N PHE A 284 34.86 -16.54 14.69
CA PHE A 284 36.08 -16.89 15.42
C PHE A 284 37.10 -17.40 14.40
N VAL A 285 38.22 -16.71 14.32
CA VAL A 285 39.34 -17.11 13.48
C VAL A 285 40.36 -17.82 14.36
N ALA A 286 40.80 -19.01 13.95
CA ALA A 286 41.79 -19.75 14.71
C ALA A 286 43.11 -18.96 14.79
N GLY A 287 43.57 -18.67 16.02
CA GLY A 287 44.84 -17.97 16.27
C GLY A 287 44.73 -16.46 16.51
N THR A 288 43.53 -15.88 16.53
CA THR A 288 43.32 -14.49 16.99
C THR A 288 43.01 -14.46 18.49
N GLU A 289 43.55 -13.48 19.22
CA GLU A 289 43.15 -13.21 20.60
C GLU A 289 41.67 -12.77 20.66
N THR A 290 40.98 -13.16 21.73
CA THR A 290 39.58 -12.81 21.98
C THR A 290 39.51 -11.51 22.79
N ASP A 291 38.91 -10.46 22.21
CA ASP A 291 38.52 -9.22 22.88
C ASP A 291 37.23 -9.39 23.72
#